data_AF-A0A2V3HPH9-F1
#
_entry.id   AF-A0A2V3HPH9-F1
#
_cell.length_a   1.000
_cell.length_b   1.000
_cell.length_c   1.000
_cell.angle_alpha   90.00
_cell.angle_beta   90.00
_cell.angle_gamma   90.00
#
_symmetry.space_group_name_H-M   'P 1'
#
loop_
_entity.id
_entity.type
_entity.pdbx_description
1 polymer ?
#
loop_
_entity_poly.entity_id
_entity_poly.type
_entity_poly.pdbx_seq_one_letter_code
_entity_poly.pdbx_strand_id
1 'polypeptide(L)' 'MQVATINLVNSVEQEEFEAGLLSESYSVSTKKGKKFKLPAVFDSEVREDLIRQAVHASRANRRQAYGHRRHIGARNRV' A
#
# COMPACT_ATOMS: atom_id res chain seq x y z
N MET A 1 17.80 -12.81 -8.97
CA MET A 1 18.15 -13.41 -7.63
C MET A 1 17.20 -14.56 -7.20
N GLN A 2 17.62 -15.55 -6.39
CA GLN A 2 16.72 -16.56 -5.75
C GLN A 2 16.41 -16.16 -4.30
N VAL A 3 15.13 -16.13 -3.92
CA VAL A 3 14.69 -15.68 -2.59
C VAL A 3 13.87 -16.75 -1.88
N ALA A 4 14.08 -16.87 -0.56
CA ALA A 4 13.28 -17.73 0.30
C ALA A 4 11.94 -17.05 0.58
N THR A 5 10.83 -17.71 0.28
CA THR A 5 9.51 -17.22 0.64
C THR A 5 9.23 -17.47 2.12
N ILE A 6 8.54 -16.54 2.78
CA ILE A 6 8.06 -16.71 4.15
C ILE A 6 6.55 -16.71 4.09
N ASN A 7 5.95 -17.82 4.51
CA ASN A 7 4.51 -17.98 4.59
C ASN A 7 4.06 -17.70 6.02
N LEU A 8 3.05 -16.85 6.17
CA LEU A 8 2.38 -16.60 7.44
C LEU A 8 1.28 -17.65 7.62
N VAL A 9 1.32 -18.41 8.71
CA VAL A 9 0.28 -19.36 9.09
C VAL A 9 -0.35 -18.86 10.38
N ASN A 10 -1.58 -18.39 10.25
CA ASN A 10 -2.41 -17.99 11.38
C ASN A 10 -3.15 -19.22 11.91
N SER A 11 -3.01 -19.53 13.20
CA SER A 11 -3.86 -20.48 13.89
C SER A 11 -4.79 -19.72 14.83
N VAL A 12 -6.06 -20.08 14.76
CA VAL A 12 -7.10 -19.58 15.66
C VAL A 12 -7.61 -20.80 16.41
N GLU A 13 -7.41 -20.80 17.73
CA GLU A 13 -7.93 -21.84 18.60
C GLU A 13 -9.08 -21.25 19.40
N GLN A 14 -10.25 -21.85 19.23
CA GLN A 14 -11.49 -21.45 19.89
C GLN A 14 -11.90 -22.55 20.85
N GLU A 15 -12.05 -22.21 22.12
CA GLU A 15 -12.63 -23.09 23.13
C GLU A 15 -14.10 -22.73 23.30
N GLU A 16 -14.99 -23.67 23.03
CA GLU A 16 -16.43 -23.53 23.26
C GLU A 16 -16.86 -24.42 24.43
N PHE A 17 -17.72 -23.89 25.30
CA PHE A 17 -18.40 -24.65 26.35
C PHE A 17 -19.91 -24.65 26.09
N GLU A 18 -20.67 -25.44 26.84
CA GLU A 18 -22.11 -25.70 26.64
C GLU A 18 -22.99 -24.42 26.58
N ALA A 19 -22.45 -23.26 27.00
CA ALA A 19 -23.11 -21.95 26.97
C ALA A 19 -22.52 -20.93 25.94
N GLY A 20 -21.58 -21.34 25.08
CA GLY A 20 -20.98 -20.48 24.04
C GLY A 20 -19.44 -20.43 24.06
N LEU A 21 -18.88 -19.46 23.33
CA LEU A 21 -17.42 -19.28 23.20
C LEU A 21 -16.80 -18.86 24.54
N LEU A 22 -15.88 -19.68 25.05
CA LEU A 22 -15.21 -19.48 26.33
C LEU A 22 -13.91 -18.68 26.16
N SER A 23 -13.09 -19.03 25.18
CA SER A 23 -11.82 -18.36 24.91
C SER A 23 -11.43 -18.46 23.45
N GLU A 24 -10.68 -17.47 22.96
CA GLU A 24 -10.11 -17.48 21.61
C GLU A 24 -8.65 -17.04 21.68
N SER A 25 -7.76 -17.86 21.13
CA SER A 25 -6.34 -17.56 21.03
C SER A 25 -5.92 -17.47 19.57
N TYR A 26 -5.15 -16.42 19.27
CA TYR A 26 -4.63 -16.15 17.94
C TYR A 26 -3.12 -16.30 17.96
N SER A 27 -2.59 -17.21 17.15
CA SER A 27 -1.15 -17.41 17.02
C SER A 27 -0.72 -17.23 15.56
N VAL A 28 0.31 -16.41 15.32
CA VAL A 28 0.88 -16.21 14.00
C VAL A 28 2.27 -16.82 13.96
N SER A 29 2.42 -17.86 13.15
CA SER A 29 3.71 -18.53 12.94
C SER A 29 4.24 -18.24 11.54
N THR A 30 5.57 -18.18 11.42
CA THR A 30 6.25 -18.04 10.13
C THR A 30 6.79 -19.40 9.70
N LYS A 31 6.42 -19.85 8.49
CA LYS A 31 6.98 -21.06 7.87
C LYS A 31 7.79 -20.68 6.65
N LYS A 32 8.99 -21.23 6.52
CA LYS A 32 9.81 -21.04 5.31
C LYS A 32 9.17 -21.81 4.17
N GLY A 33 8.75 -21.10 3.13
CA GLY A 33 8.23 -21.67 1.89
C GLY A 33 9.34 -22.08 0.92
N LYS A 34 8.93 -22.50 -0.28
CA LYS A 34 9.86 -22.89 -1.35
C LYS A 34 10.62 -21.66 -1.88
N LYS A 35 11.85 -21.87 -2.33
CA LYS A 35 12.64 -20.80 -2.98
C LYS A 35 11.98 -20.44 -4.31
N PHE A 36 11.82 -19.14 -4.55
CA PHE A 36 11.25 -18.61 -5.78
C PHE A 36 12.28 -17.73 -6.50
N LYS A 37 12.27 -17.77 -7.83
CA LYS A 37 13.13 -16.92 -8.66
C LYS A 37 12.43 -15.58 -8.85
N LEU A 38 13.06 -14.49 -8.41
CA LEU A 38 12.53 -13.16 -8.67
C LEU A 38 12.58 -12.85 -10.17
N PRO A 39 11.55 -12.16 -10.71
CA PRO A 39 11.60 -11.60 -12.06
C PRO A 39 12.77 -10.63 -12.26
N ALA A 40 13.21 -10.48 -13.51
CA ALA A 40 14.37 -9.66 -13.87
C ALA A 40 14.23 -8.17 -13.47
N VAL A 41 13.01 -7.66 -13.32
CA VAL A 41 12.75 -6.27 -12.89
C VAL A 41 13.36 -5.96 -11.52
N PHE A 42 13.45 -6.94 -10.63
CA PHE A 42 14.03 -6.76 -9.29
C PHE A 42 15.57 -6.69 -9.29
N ASP A 43 16.22 -7.07 -10.39
CA ASP A 43 17.67 -6.96 -10.55
C ASP A 43 18.05 -5.63 -11.27
N SER A 44 17.06 -4.79 -11.62
CA SER A 44 17.30 -3.50 -12.28
C SER A 44 17.84 -2.42 -11.32
N GLU A 45 18.61 -1.47 -11.87
CA GLU A 45 19.16 -0.35 -11.09
C GLU A 45 18.05 0.59 -10.60
N VAL A 46 18.10 0.93 -9.32
CA VAL A 46 17.14 1.87 -8.71
C VAL A 46 17.60 3.30 -8.92
N ARG A 47 16.95 3.98 -9.86
CA ARG A 47 17.19 5.40 -10.18
C ARG A 47 16.24 6.32 -9.43
N GLU A 48 16.67 6.74 -8.24
CA GLU A 48 15.85 7.59 -7.35
C GLU A 48 15.48 8.95 -7.97
N ASP A 49 16.35 9.50 -8.82
CA ASP A 49 16.12 10.75 -9.55
C ASP A 49 14.88 10.64 -10.46
N LEU A 50 14.81 9.60 -11.28
CA LEU A 50 13.69 9.35 -12.18
C LEU A 50 12.40 9.05 -11.42
N ILE A 51 12.50 8.27 -10.34
CA ILE A 51 11.35 7.93 -9.50
C ILE A 51 10.76 9.20 -8.87
N ARG A 52 11.61 10.08 -8.30
CA ARG A 52 11.16 11.35 -7.73
C ARG A 52 10.46 12.22 -8.78
N GLN A 53 11.05 12.39 -9.96
CA GLN A 53 10.46 13.17 -11.05
C GLN A 53 9.08 12.62 -11.48
N ALA A 54 8.98 11.29 -11.67
CA ALA A 54 7.73 10.64 -12.04
C ALA A 54 6.63 10.84 -10.97
N VAL A 55 6.99 10.70 -9.68
CA VAL A 55 6.06 10.92 -8.57
C VAL A 55 5.60 12.37 -8.51
N HIS A 56 6.49 13.34 -8.68
CA HIS A 56 6.13 14.76 -8.69
C HIS A 56 5.19 15.10 -9.85
N ALA A 57 5.47 14.60 -11.06
CA ALA A 57 4.60 14.80 -12.22
C ALA A 57 3.20 14.19 -12.00
N SER A 58 3.15 12.92 -11.55
CA SER A 58 1.88 12.25 -11.24
C SER A 58 1.07 12.98 -10.16
N ARG A 59 1.74 13.47 -9.10
CA ARG A 59 1.09 14.27 -8.05
C ARG A 59 0.53 15.58 -8.59
N ALA A 60 1.29 16.30 -9.43
CA ALA A 60 0.85 17.55 -10.02
C ALA A 60 -0.42 17.36 -10.86
N ASN A 61 -0.51 16.29 -11.65
CA ASN A 61 -1.66 15.98 -12.50
C ASN A 61 -2.95 15.70 -11.73
N ARG A 62 -2.86 15.31 -10.45
CA ARG A 62 -4.03 15.05 -9.59
C ARG A 62 -4.55 16.29 -8.87
N ARG A 63 -3.89 17.44 -9.00
CA ARG A 63 -4.31 18.67 -8.34
C ARG A 63 -5.41 19.34 -9.16
N GLN A 64 -6.53 19.63 -8.50
CA GLN A 64 -7.52 20.54 -9.08
C GLN A 64 -6.97 21.96 -8.99
N ALA A 65 -7.01 22.69 -10.10
CA ALA A 65 -6.62 24.08 -10.12
C ALA A 65 -7.61 24.89 -9.27
N TYR A 66 -7.09 25.58 -8.27
CA TYR A 66 -7.83 26.56 -7.50
C TYR A 66 -7.31 27.95 -7.86
N GLY A 67 -8.18 28.95 -7.81
CA GLY A 67 -7.85 30.33 -8.15
C GLY A 67 -9.10 31.18 -8.19
N HIS A 68 -8.96 32.48 -7.92
CA HIS A 68 -10.10 33.38 -7.96
C HIS A 68 -10.58 33.54 -9.41
N ARG A 69 -11.90 33.68 -9.62
CA ARG A 69 -12.41 34.09 -10.93
C ARG A 69 -11.95 35.51 -11.20
N ARG A 70 -11.35 35.75 -12.37
CA ARG A 70 -10.79 37.03 -12.80
C ARG A 70 -11.74 38.24 -12.65
N HIS A 71 -13.05 38.01 -12.57
CA HIS A 71 -14.10 39.04 -12.52
C HIS A 71 -14.83 39.18 -11.17
N ILE A 72 -14.46 38.45 -10.11
CA ILE A 72 -15.03 38.68 -8.76
C ILE A 72 -14.40 39.96 -8.22
N GLY A 73 -15.10 41.09 -8.39
CA GLY A 73 -14.63 42.45 -8.05
C GLY A 73 -14.67 43.46 -9.20
N ALA A 74 -14.81 43.01 -10.46
CA ALA A 74 -14.82 43.85 -11.65
C ALA A 74 -16.20 43.96 -12.34
N ARG A 75 -17.28 43.66 -11.63
CA ARG A 75 -18.63 43.98 -12.11
C ARG A 75 -19.00 45.36 -11.58
N ASN A 76 -18.68 46.39 -12.34
CA ASN A 76 -19.28 47.70 -12.13
C ASN A 76 -20.80 47.56 -12.29
N ARG A 77 -21.54 48.13 -11.32
CA ARG A 77 -22.99 48.26 -11.33
C ARG A 77 -23.42 49.09 -12.55
N VAL A 78 -24.41 48.59 -13.28
CA VAL A 78 -25.27 49.41 -14.15
C VAL A 78 -26.19 50.24 -13.25
#